data_AF-A0A1A9WW00-F1
#
_entry.id   AF-A0A1A9WW00-F1
#
_cell.length_a   1.000
_cell.length_b   1.000
_cell.length_c   1.000
_cell.angle_alpha   90.00
_cell.angle_beta   90.00
_cell.angle_gamma   90.00
#
_symmetry.space_group_name_H-M   'P 1'
#
loop_
_entity.id
_entity.type
_entity.pdbx_description
1 polymer ?
#
loop_
_entity_poly.entity_id
_entity_poly.type
_entity_poly.pdbx_seq_one_letter_code
_entity_poly.pdbx_strand_id
1 'polypeptide(L)'
;MTDDTLQTLPLDSNIDAHIITLLERLETIRHDQQTNAFNNRLSSTLQPKKSMQAEIRTLEFWRSIMSECLASFFYVFIVCGAAAGAGVGASVSSVLLATALASGLAMGTLTQCFLHISGAHINPAVTLASCVIRTISPMRATMYITAQCGGGIAGAALLYG
;
A
#
# COMPACT_ATOMS: atom_id res chain seq x y z
N MET A 1 13.64 16.73 74.10
CA MET A 1 13.59 17.68 72.97
C MET A 1 13.92 16.85 71.73
N THR A 2 12.87 16.37 71.06
CA THR A 2 12.79 15.88 69.65
C THR A 2 13.96 15.02 69.14
N ASP A 3 13.79 13.70 69.07
CA ASP A 3 13.32 12.99 67.86
C ASP A 3 14.08 13.42 66.60
N ASP A 4 14.99 12.55 66.16
CA ASP A 4 15.18 12.17 64.74
C ASP A 4 16.30 11.13 64.65
N THR A 5 16.10 10.00 65.34
CA THR A 5 16.72 8.73 64.97
C THR A 5 15.99 8.21 63.72
N LEU A 6 16.17 8.87 62.58
CA LEU A 6 15.85 8.26 61.28
C LEU A 6 16.94 7.24 60.96
N GLN A 7 16.70 6.07 61.52
CA GLN A 7 17.05 4.75 61.05
C GLN A 7 16.97 4.71 59.51
N THR A 8 18.07 5.07 58.83
CA THR A 8 18.25 4.78 57.40
C THR A 8 18.47 3.28 57.29
N LEU A 9 17.35 2.57 57.27
CA LEU A 9 17.24 1.13 57.05
C LEU A 9 18.11 0.73 55.85
N PRO A 10 18.87 -0.39 55.92
CA PRO A 10 19.58 -0.95 54.77
C PRO A 10 18.60 -1.64 53.81
N LEU A 11 17.58 -0.89 53.34
CA LEU A 11 16.44 -1.42 52.61
C LEU A 11 16.38 -1.00 51.13
N ASP A 12 17.39 -0.27 50.63
CA ASP A 12 17.33 0.28 49.27
C ASP A 12 18.53 0.01 48.36
N SER A 13 19.64 -0.56 48.85
CA SER A 13 20.81 -0.81 47.97
C SER A 13 20.51 -1.81 46.84
N ASN A 14 19.53 -2.69 47.02
CA ASN A 14 19.15 -3.67 46.01
C ASN A 14 18.22 -3.05 44.96
N ILE A 15 17.35 -2.11 45.36
CA ILE A 15 16.39 -1.44 44.49
C ILE A 15 17.11 -0.37 43.66
N ASP A 16 18.01 0.41 44.27
CA ASP A 16 18.86 1.36 43.55
C ASP A 16 19.75 0.65 42.52
N ALA A 17 20.35 -0.48 42.89
CA ALA A 17 21.12 -1.31 41.96
C ALA A 17 20.25 -1.86 40.82
N HIS A 18 18.99 -2.22 41.10
CA HIS A 18 18.04 -2.69 40.09
C HIS A 18 17.62 -1.55 39.15
N ILE A 19 17.37 -0.34 39.67
CA ILE A 19 17.02 0.84 38.85
C ILE A 19 18.17 1.18 37.91
N ILE A 20 19.41 1.19 38.42
CA ILE A 20 20.61 1.45 37.61
C ILE A 20 20.77 0.36 36.54
N THR A 21 20.60 -0.91 36.91
CA THR A 21 20.67 -2.03 35.95
C THR A 21 19.60 -1.91 34.87
N LEU A 22 18.40 -1.46 35.20
CA LEU A 22 17.28 -1.30 34.27
C LEU A 22 17.48 -0.09 33.37
N LEU A 23 18.00 1.02 33.90
CA LEU A 23 18.40 2.17 33.11
C LEU A 23 19.52 1.81 32.13
N GLU A 24 20.52 1.07 32.58
CA GLU A 24 21.63 0.60 31.73
C GLU A 24 21.12 -0.37 30.65
N ARG A 25 20.19 -1.28 30.97
CA ARG A 25 19.54 -2.16 30.00
C ARG A 25 18.67 -1.40 29.00
N LEU A 26 17.95 -0.36 29.43
CA LEU A 26 17.14 0.49 28.55
C LEU A 26 18.03 1.35 27.64
N GLU A 27 19.15 1.86 28.15
CA GLU A 27 20.15 2.57 27.38
C GLU A 27 20.82 1.66 26.34
N THR A 28 21.13 0.42 26.73
CA THR A 28 21.64 -0.63 25.83
C THR A 28 20.64 -0.94 24.72
N ILE A 29 19.36 -1.17 25.07
CA ILE A 29 18.29 -1.46 24.09
C ILE A 29 18.04 -0.26 23.17
N ARG A 30 18.12 0.98 23.68
CA ARG A 30 17.99 2.20 22.88
C ARG A 30 19.12 2.31 21.85
N HIS A 31 20.35 2.01 22.26
CA HIS A 31 21.50 1.97 21.37
C HIS A 31 21.36 0.88 20.29
N ASP A 32 20.89 -0.31 20.66
CA ASP A 32 20.62 -1.40 19.71
C ASP A 32 19.51 -1.04 18.73
N GLN A 33 18.43 -0.39 19.20
CA GLN A 33 17.34 0.07 18.34
C GLN A 33 17.81 1.09 17.31
N GLN A 34 18.63 2.06 17.73
CA GLN A 34 19.13 3.09 16.82
C GLN A 34 20.11 2.53 15.79
N THR A 35 20.96 1.58 16.22
CA THR A 35 21.91 0.89 15.32
C THR A 35 21.18 -0.03 14.34
N ASN A 36 20.16 -0.76 14.79
CA ASN A 36 19.31 -1.59 13.94
C ASN A 36 18.48 -0.75 12.96
N ALA A 37 17.97 0.40 13.37
CA ALA A 37 17.25 1.32 12.48
C ALA A 37 18.17 1.85 11.39
N PHE A 38 19.39 2.28 11.73
CA PHE A 38 20.38 2.74 10.77
C PHE A 38 20.86 1.61 9.85
N ASN A 39 21.17 0.43 10.38
CA ASN A 39 21.57 -0.73 9.59
C ASN A 39 20.45 -1.20 8.66
N ASN A 40 19.18 -1.16 9.08
CA ASN A 40 18.04 -1.45 8.22
C ASN A 40 17.87 -0.41 7.13
N ARG A 41 18.08 0.88 7.42
CA ARG A 41 18.07 1.96 6.42
C ARG A 41 19.21 1.78 5.42
N LEU A 42 20.42 1.52 5.91
CA LEU A 42 21.59 1.27 5.08
C LEU A 42 21.39 0.02 4.22
N SER A 43 20.86 -1.06 4.80
CA SER A 43 20.50 -2.28 4.08
C SER A 43 19.43 -2.03 3.02
N SER A 44 18.42 -1.19 3.30
CA SER A 44 17.40 -0.81 2.31
C SER A 44 17.97 0.03 1.17
N THR A 45 19.01 0.83 1.45
CA THR A 45 19.68 1.69 0.46
C THR A 45 20.70 0.91 -0.37
N LEU A 46 21.30 -0.14 0.22
CA LEU A 46 22.29 -1.02 -0.39
C LEU A 46 21.69 -2.28 -1.00
N GLN A 47 20.35 -2.43 -1.07
CA GLN A 47 19.76 -3.59 -1.72
C GLN A 47 20.21 -3.64 -3.19
N PRO A 48 21.02 -4.63 -3.60
CA PRO A 48 21.38 -4.81 -4.99
C PRO A 48 20.08 -5.06 -5.75
N LYS A 49 19.80 -4.19 -6.73
CA LYS A 49 18.64 -4.25 -7.62
C LYS A 49 18.40 -5.70 -8.04
N LYS A 50 17.40 -6.35 -7.42
CA LYS A 50 17.01 -7.73 -7.75
C LYS A 50 16.85 -7.81 -9.25
N SER A 51 17.54 -8.76 -9.88
CA SER A 51 17.54 -8.90 -11.34
C SER A 51 16.10 -8.94 -11.83
N MET A 52 15.76 -7.93 -12.64
CA MET A 52 14.43 -7.64 -13.17
C MET A 52 13.81 -8.84 -13.91
N GLN A 53 14.64 -9.76 -14.37
CA GLN A 53 14.25 -10.98 -15.07
C GLN A 53 13.84 -12.12 -14.12
N ALA A 54 14.34 -12.14 -12.87
CA ALA A 54 13.96 -13.11 -11.86
C ALA A 54 12.61 -12.75 -11.20
N GLU A 55 12.29 -11.46 -11.09
CA GLU A 55 11.01 -10.97 -10.56
C GLU A 55 9.83 -11.22 -11.52
N ILE A 56 10.08 -11.32 -12.84
CA ILE A 56 9.05 -11.67 -13.84
C ILE A 56 8.60 -13.13 -13.72
N ARG A 57 9.40 -14.01 -13.09
CA ARG A 57 9.08 -15.42 -12.87
C ARG A 57 8.49 -15.72 -11.49
N THR A 58 8.28 -14.72 -10.64
CA THR A 58 7.64 -14.94 -9.33
C THR A 58 6.13 -14.85 -9.47
N LEU A 59 5.42 -15.70 -8.72
CA LEU A 59 3.95 -15.74 -8.69
C LEU A 59 3.34 -14.39 -8.28
N GLU A 60 4.09 -13.57 -7.55
CA GLU A 60 3.66 -12.22 -7.14
C GLU A 60 3.48 -11.28 -8.33
N PHE A 61 4.33 -11.37 -9.35
CA PHE A 61 4.17 -10.55 -10.56
C PHE A 61 2.91 -10.91 -11.34
N TRP A 62 2.66 -12.21 -11.51
CA TRP A 62 1.47 -12.69 -12.22
C TRP A 62 0.18 -12.37 -11.44
N ARG A 63 0.21 -12.48 -10.11
CA ARG A 63 -0.88 -12.04 -9.23
C ARG A 63 -1.14 -10.55 -9.36
N SER A 64 -0.09 -9.75 -9.47
CA SER A 64 -0.17 -8.29 -9.64
C SER A 64 -0.80 -7.92 -10.99
N ILE A 65 -0.37 -8.55 -12.10
CA ILE A 65 -1.00 -8.37 -13.43
C ILE A 65 -2.49 -8.72 -13.39
N MET A 66 -2.84 -9.86 -12.79
CA MET A 66 -4.24 -10.28 -12.66
C MET A 66 -5.05 -9.29 -11.84
N SER A 67 -4.48 -8.75 -10.75
CA SER A 67 -5.16 -7.71 -9.98
C SER A 67 -5.40 -6.43 -10.76
N GLU A 68 -4.47 -5.99 -11.61
CA GLU A 68 -4.65 -4.81 -12.46
C GLU A 68 -5.70 -5.01 -13.55
N CYS A 69 -5.74 -6.20 -14.14
CA CYS A 69 -6.78 -6.60 -15.08
C CYS A 69 -8.16 -6.58 -14.41
N LEU A 70 -8.28 -7.25 -13.26
CA LEU A 70 -9.54 -7.39 -12.53
C LEU A 70 -10.04 -6.05 -12.00
N ALA A 71 -9.14 -5.21 -11.47
CA ALA A 71 -9.46 -3.87 -11.01
C ALA A 71 -9.96 -2.98 -12.16
N SER A 72 -9.31 -3.03 -13.32
CA SER A 72 -9.72 -2.28 -14.51
C SER A 72 -11.07 -2.78 -15.06
N PHE A 73 -11.30 -4.09 -15.03
CA PHE A 73 -12.57 -4.71 -15.39
C PHE A 73 -13.72 -4.18 -14.52
N PHE A 74 -13.60 -4.28 -13.19
CA PHE A 74 -14.66 -3.83 -12.29
C PHE A 74 -14.86 -2.32 -12.36
N TYR A 75 -13.78 -1.55 -12.52
CA TYR A 75 -13.88 -0.09 -12.64
C TYR A 75 -14.72 0.30 -13.86
N VAL A 76 -14.40 -0.23 -15.05
CA VAL A 76 -15.14 0.08 -16.28
C VAL A 76 -16.57 -0.45 -16.18
N PHE A 77 -16.78 -1.65 -15.67
CA PHE A 77 -18.11 -2.24 -15.51
C PHE A 77 -19.02 -1.36 -14.62
N ILE A 78 -18.54 -0.93 -13.45
CA ILE A 78 -19.33 -0.11 -12.51
C ILE A 78 -19.58 1.30 -13.09
N VAL A 79 -18.55 1.95 -13.64
CA VAL A 79 -18.67 3.33 -14.15
C VAL A 79 -19.57 3.40 -15.38
N CYS A 80 -19.34 2.52 -16.36
CA CYS A 80 -20.18 2.47 -17.56
C CYS A 80 -21.60 1.97 -17.22
N GLY A 81 -21.74 1.04 -16.27
CA GLY A 81 -23.05 0.58 -15.79
C GLY A 81 -23.84 1.69 -15.10
N ALA A 82 -23.18 2.53 -14.27
CA ALA A 82 -23.80 3.69 -13.66
C ALA A 82 -24.25 4.73 -14.69
N ALA A 83 -23.46 4.93 -15.75
CA ALA A 83 -23.80 5.83 -16.84
C ALA A 83 -24.94 5.30 -17.73
N ALA A 84 -24.97 3.99 -17.99
CA ALA A 84 -25.98 3.33 -18.84
C ALA A 84 -27.30 3.03 -18.11
N GLY A 85 -27.26 2.84 -16.78
CA GLY A 85 -28.44 2.53 -15.95
C GLY A 85 -29.41 3.71 -15.76
N ALA A 86 -29.10 4.88 -16.30
CA ALA A 86 -30.00 6.01 -16.33
C ALA A 86 -31.18 5.74 -17.27
N GLY A 87 -32.31 5.33 -16.70
CA GLY A 87 -33.53 5.06 -17.45
C GLY A 87 -34.06 6.25 -18.25
N VAL A 88 -34.87 5.96 -19.26
CA VAL A 88 -35.55 6.96 -20.10
C VAL A 88 -36.39 7.88 -19.20
N GLY A 89 -36.01 9.17 -19.14
CA GLY A 89 -36.65 10.18 -18.29
C GLY A 89 -35.83 10.63 -17.06
N ALA A 90 -34.66 10.02 -16.82
CA ALA A 90 -33.74 10.51 -15.79
C ALA A 90 -33.17 11.90 -16.17
N SER A 91 -33.12 12.81 -15.19
CA SER A 91 -32.47 14.10 -15.39
C SER A 91 -30.97 13.90 -15.59
N VAL A 92 -30.38 14.59 -16.57
CA VAL A 92 -28.94 14.57 -16.88
C VAL A 92 -28.11 14.79 -15.61
N SER A 93 -28.57 15.69 -14.73
CA SER A 93 -27.89 16.01 -13.48
C SER A 93 -27.80 14.80 -12.53
N SER A 94 -28.86 13.98 -12.47
CA SER A 94 -28.90 12.76 -11.65
C SER A 94 -27.95 11.68 -12.18
N VAL A 95 -27.86 11.55 -13.52
CA VAL A 95 -26.95 10.58 -14.17
C VAL A 95 -25.49 10.95 -13.92
N LEU A 96 -25.16 12.24 -14.08
CA LEU A 96 -23.82 12.75 -13.84
C LEU A 96 -23.42 12.58 -12.37
N LEU A 97 -24.32 12.89 -11.44
CA LEU A 97 -24.05 12.70 -10.01
C LEU A 97 -23.86 11.23 -9.64
N ALA A 98 -24.73 10.34 -10.15
CA ALA A 98 -24.61 8.90 -9.92
C ALA A 98 -23.31 8.33 -10.50
N THR A 99 -22.94 8.73 -11.72
CA THR A 99 -21.70 8.30 -12.38
C THR A 99 -20.47 8.83 -11.64
N ALA A 100 -20.50 10.09 -11.20
CA ALA A 100 -19.42 10.69 -10.42
C ALA A 100 -19.23 9.96 -9.07
N LEU A 101 -20.31 9.75 -8.32
CA LEU A 101 -20.25 9.00 -7.05
C LEU A 101 -19.81 7.55 -7.26
N ALA A 102 -20.34 6.87 -8.27
CA ALA A 102 -19.93 5.51 -8.62
C ALA A 102 -18.45 5.44 -8.97
N SER A 103 -17.94 6.38 -9.77
CA SER A 103 -16.53 6.42 -10.16
C SER A 103 -15.59 6.63 -8.97
N GLY A 104 -15.94 7.52 -8.05
CA GLY A 104 -15.15 7.79 -6.84
C GLY A 104 -15.17 6.64 -5.86
N LEU A 105 -16.36 6.09 -5.56
CA LEU A 105 -16.51 4.95 -4.66
C LEU A 105 -15.88 3.68 -5.22
N ALA A 106 -16.05 3.40 -6.51
CA ALA A 106 -15.41 2.28 -7.18
C ALA A 106 -13.89 2.41 -7.12
N MET A 107 -13.34 3.57 -7.51
CA MET A 107 -11.89 3.79 -7.47
C MET A 107 -11.34 3.65 -6.05
N GLY A 108 -12.00 4.23 -5.04
CA GLY A 108 -11.58 4.12 -3.64
C GLY A 108 -11.60 2.68 -3.13
N THR A 109 -12.67 1.93 -3.43
CA THR A 109 -12.80 0.52 -3.01
C THR A 109 -11.76 -0.36 -3.70
N LEU A 110 -11.61 -0.23 -5.02
CA LEU A 110 -10.64 -1.00 -5.79
C LEU A 110 -9.21 -0.67 -5.36
N THR A 111 -8.92 0.60 -5.08
CA THR A 111 -7.63 1.00 -4.53
C THR A 111 -7.41 0.30 -3.20
N GLN A 112 -8.34 0.36 -2.25
CA GLN A 112 -8.20 -0.31 -0.95
C GLN A 112 -7.98 -1.82 -1.08
N CYS A 113 -8.64 -2.49 -2.02
CA CYS A 113 -8.47 -3.93 -2.24
C CYS A 113 -7.13 -4.28 -2.90
N PHE A 114 -6.67 -3.49 -3.88
CA PHE A 114 -5.56 -3.84 -4.75
C PHE A 114 -4.25 -3.08 -4.48
N LEU A 115 -4.26 -2.10 -3.57
CA LEU A 115 -3.08 -1.31 -3.18
C LEU A 115 -1.94 -2.20 -2.69
N HIS A 116 -2.29 -3.20 -1.86
CA HIS A 116 -1.33 -4.12 -1.23
C HIS A 116 -0.77 -5.17 -2.20
N ILE A 117 -1.41 -5.37 -3.35
CA ILE A 117 -1.11 -6.46 -4.28
C ILE A 117 -0.37 -5.94 -5.52
N SER A 118 -0.78 -4.79 -6.06
CA SER A 118 -0.18 -4.21 -7.27
C SER A 118 0.24 -2.74 -7.15
N GLY A 119 -0.20 -2.06 -6.09
CA GLY A 119 -0.11 -0.60 -6.02
C GLY A 119 -1.30 0.11 -6.68
N ALA A 120 -2.29 -0.66 -7.16
CA ALA A 120 -3.55 -0.18 -7.74
C ALA A 120 -3.39 0.95 -8.75
N HIS A 121 -2.63 0.72 -9.83
CA HIS A 121 -2.52 1.73 -10.88
C HIS A 121 -3.85 1.88 -11.62
N ILE A 122 -4.51 0.77 -11.98
CA ILE A 122 -5.84 0.68 -12.63
C ILE A 122 -5.93 1.53 -13.92
N ASN A 123 -4.81 2.10 -14.37
CA ASN A 123 -4.77 3.16 -15.35
C ASN A 123 -3.43 3.11 -16.11
N PRO A 124 -3.49 3.05 -17.44
CA PRO A 124 -2.30 2.98 -18.27
C PRO A 124 -1.47 4.28 -18.19
N ALA A 125 -2.10 5.43 -17.96
CA ALA A 125 -1.42 6.72 -17.78
C ALA A 125 -0.61 6.77 -16.46
N VAL A 126 -1.16 6.22 -15.38
CA VAL A 126 -0.47 6.14 -14.08
C VAL A 126 0.70 5.15 -14.15
N THR A 127 0.49 4.02 -14.84
CA THR A 127 1.54 3.04 -15.10
C THR A 127 2.67 3.63 -15.93
N LEU A 128 2.35 4.44 -16.95
CA LEU A 128 3.33 5.14 -17.78
C LEU A 128 4.08 6.22 -16.99
N ALA A 129 3.38 6.98 -16.12
CA ALA A 129 4.01 7.95 -15.24
C ALA A 129 5.05 7.28 -14.31
N SER A 130 4.71 6.15 -13.71
CA SER A 130 5.64 5.33 -12.93
C SER A 130 6.82 4.80 -13.76
N CYS A 131 6.59 4.46 -15.03
CA CYS A 131 7.67 4.10 -15.96
C CYS A 131 8.64 5.26 -16.22
N VAL A 132 8.13 6.49 -16.41
CA VAL A 132 8.94 7.70 -16.66
C VAL A 132 9.76 8.07 -15.42
N ILE A 133 9.21 7.90 -14.22
CA ILE A 133 9.91 8.12 -12.94
C ILE A 133 10.93 6.99 -12.66
N ARG A 134 11.06 5.97 -13.53
CA ARG A 134 11.92 4.78 -13.38
C ARG A 134 11.63 3.97 -12.12
N THR A 135 10.45 4.11 -11.52
CA THR A 135 10.04 3.27 -10.38
C THR A 135 9.75 1.84 -10.83
N ILE A 136 9.40 1.63 -12.11
CA ILE A 136 9.06 0.34 -12.68
C ILE A 136 9.80 0.13 -14.01
N SER A 137 10.19 -1.12 -14.28
CA SER A 137 10.73 -1.52 -15.58
C SER A 137 9.74 -1.26 -16.72
N PRO A 138 10.20 -0.74 -17.88
CA PRO A 138 9.34 -0.51 -19.04
C PRO A 138 8.66 -1.80 -19.53
N MET A 139 9.30 -2.96 -19.39
CA MET A 139 8.70 -4.24 -19.77
C MET A 139 7.52 -4.64 -18.86
N ARG A 140 7.61 -4.37 -17.55
CA ARG A 140 6.48 -4.59 -16.62
C ARG A 140 5.35 -3.60 -16.89
N ALA A 141 5.69 -2.35 -17.19
CA ALA A 141 4.71 -1.32 -17.55
C ALA A 141 3.90 -1.72 -18.78
N THR A 142 4.53 -2.25 -19.83
CA THR A 142 3.81 -2.72 -21.03
C THR A 142 2.84 -3.86 -20.71
N MET A 143 3.23 -4.86 -19.90
CA MET A 143 2.30 -5.93 -19.51
C MET A 143 1.11 -5.41 -18.71
N TYR A 144 1.32 -4.44 -17.82
CA TYR A 144 0.26 -3.85 -17.01
C TYR A 144 -0.72 -3.09 -17.90
N ILE A 145 -0.22 -2.30 -18.85
CA ILE A 145 -1.05 -1.60 -19.83
C ILE A 145 -1.90 -2.59 -20.64
N THR A 146 -1.31 -3.68 -21.14
CA THR A 146 -2.09 -4.69 -21.90
C THR A 146 -3.16 -5.37 -21.05
N ALA A 147 -2.87 -5.63 -19.77
CA ALA A 147 -3.81 -6.23 -18.84
C ALA A 147 -4.95 -5.27 -18.47
N GLN A 148 -4.65 -3.99 -18.24
CA GLN A 148 -5.64 -2.95 -17.97
C GLN A 148 -6.56 -2.72 -19.17
N CYS A 149 -6.00 -2.66 -20.39
CA CYS A 149 -6.78 -2.57 -21.62
C CYS A 149 -7.68 -3.81 -21.81
N GLY A 150 -7.14 -5.01 -21.60
CA GLY A 150 -7.92 -6.25 -21.67
C GLY A 150 -9.07 -6.29 -20.67
N GLY A 151 -8.81 -5.91 -19.40
CA GLY A 151 -9.82 -5.81 -18.36
C GLY A 151 -10.92 -4.80 -18.69
N GLY A 152 -10.55 -3.61 -19.18
CA GLY A 152 -11.50 -2.58 -19.59
C GLY A 152 -12.39 -3.02 -20.75
N ILE A 153 -11.83 -3.67 -21.77
CA ILE A 153 -12.59 -4.22 -22.91
C ILE A 153 -13.56 -5.31 -22.42
N ALA A 154 -13.10 -6.22 -21.55
CA ALA A 154 -13.95 -7.27 -20.99
C ALA A 154 -15.11 -6.70 -20.14
N GLY A 155 -14.85 -5.63 -19.36
CA GLY A 155 -15.87 -4.96 -18.55
C GLY A 155 -16.94 -4.29 -19.42
N ALA A 156 -16.51 -3.61 -20.48
CA ALA A 156 -17.43 -3.01 -21.46
C ALA A 156 -18.21 -4.08 -22.25
N ALA A 157 -17.56 -5.17 -22.65
CA ALA A 157 -18.19 -6.28 -23.37
C ALA A 157 -19.27 -6.97 -22.52
N LEU A 158 -19.01 -7.19 -21.22
CA LEU A 158 -19.97 -7.80 -20.31
C LEU A 158 -21.15 -6.87 -19.98
N LEU A 159 -20.95 -5.55 -20.06
CA LEU A 159 -22.05 -4.60 -19.95
C LEU A 159 -22.92 -4.56 -21.22
N TYR A 160 -22.33 -4.83 -22.38
CA TYR A 160 -23.01 -4.77 -23.68
C TYR A 160 -23.72 -6.07 -24.07
N GLY A 161 -23.15 -7.24 -23.71
CA GLY A 161 -23.68 -8.57 -24.02
C GLY A 161 -24.74 -9.02 -23.03
#